data_AF-A0A3D2UPC3-F1
#
_entry.id   AF-A0A3D2UPC3-F1
#
_cell.length_a   1.000
_cell.length_b   1.000
_cell.length_c   1.000
_cell.angle_alpha   90.00
_cell.angle_beta   90.00
_cell.angle_gamma   90.00
#
_symmetry.space_group_name_H-M   'P 1'
#
loop_
_entity.id
_entity.type
_entity.pdbx_description
1 polymer ?
#
loop_
_entity_poly.entity_id
_entity_poly.type
_entity_poly.pdbx_seq_one_letter_code
_entity_poly.pdbx_strand_id
1 'polypeptide(L)' 'MDNQSTKRTVFMISGGLDALLGAIALLIYFDVLPIDLDIPRWIIGVIGGILFFSGVAVFTYFLTRTDS' A
#
# COMPACT_ATOMS: atom_id res chain seq x y z
N MET A 1 -16.10 17.58 17.90
CA MET A 1 -16.10 16.12 17.67
C MET A 1 -15.79 15.86 16.19
N ASP A 2 -14.52 16.05 15.78
CA ASP A 2 -14.06 15.95 14.37
C ASP A 2 -12.80 15.06 14.22
N ASN A 3 -12.43 14.34 15.29
CA ASN A 3 -11.16 13.62 15.34
C ASN A 3 -11.26 12.21 14.74
N GLN A 4 -12.46 11.62 14.70
CA GLN A 4 -12.66 10.23 14.26
C GLN A 4 -12.76 10.13 12.72
N SER A 5 -13.49 11.06 12.10
CA SER A 5 -13.54 11.28 10.65
C SER A 5 -12.14 11.55 10.09
N THR A 6 -11.41 12.49 10.71
CA THR A 6 -10.05 12.86 10.30
C THR A 6 -9.08 11.68 10.39
N LYS A 7 -9.10 10.92 11.50
CA LYS A 7 -8.28 9.71 11.65
C LYS A 7 -8.61 8.66 10.58
N ARG A 8 -9.89 8.41 10.29
CA ARG A 8 -10.31 7.46 9.25
C ARG A 8 -9.78 7.86 7.88
N THR A 9 -9.88 9.14 7.52
CA THR A 9 -9.35 9.67 6.26
C THR A 9 -7.83 9.52 6.17
N VAL A 10 -7.09 9.84 7.24
CA VAL A 10 -5.63 9.69 7.28
C VAL A 10 -5.23 8.22 7.10
N PHE A 11 -5.90 7.29 7.78
CA PHE A 11 -5.62 5.87 7.64
C PHE A 11 -5.93 5.35 6.22
N MET A 12 -7.05 5.78 5.62
CA MET A 12 -7.33 5.48 4.21
C MET A 12 -6.22 6.01 3.30
N ILE A 13 -5.82 7.28 3.42
CA ILE A 13 -4.76 7.85 2.58
C ILE A 13 -3.44 7.10 2.77
N SER A 14 -3.07 6.77 4.01
CA SER A 14 -1.85 6.00 4.29
C SER A 14 -1.89 4.60 3.69
N GLY A 15 -3.00 3.87 3.84
CA GLY A 15 -3.16 2.53 3.25
C GLY A 15 -3.17 2.59 1.72
N GLY A 16 -3.77 3.62 1.14
CA GLY A 16 -3.73 3.86 -0.31
C GLY A 16 -2.32 4.15 -0.83
N LEU A 17 -1.53 4.95 -0.11
CA LEU A 17 -0.14 5.23 -0.46
C LEU A 17 0.75 3.99 -0.33
N ASP A 18 0.61 3.23 0.75
CA ASP A 18 1.33 1.96 0.95
C ASP A 18 0.98 0.96 -0.15
N ALA A 19 -0.30 0.89 -0.53
CA ALA A 19 -0.74 0.07 -1.66
C ALA A 19 -0.10 0.53 -2.98
N LEU A 20 -0.05 1.83 -3.25
CA LEU A 20 0.57 2.35 -4.48
C LEU A 20 2.08 2.08 -4.52
N LEU A 21 2.79 2.31 -3.42
CA LEU A 21 4.23 2.02 -3.32
C LEU A 21 4.49 0.51 -3.47
N GLY A 22 3.68 -0.33 -2.84
CA GLY A 22 3.72 -1.77 -3.00
C GLY A 22 3.47 -2.21 -4.45
N ALA A 23 2.49 -1.59 -5.13
CA ALA A 23 2.19 -1.85 -6.54
C ALA A 23 3.38 -1.50 -7.44
N ILE A 24 4.01 -0.34 -7.23
CA ILE A 24 5.20 0.08 -8.00
C ILE A 24 6.35 -0.91 -7.77
N ALA A 25 6.60 -1.32 -6.53
CA ALA A 25 7.61 -2.34 -6.22
C ALA A 25 7.31 -3.68 -6.90
N LEU A 26 6.05 -4.12 -6.93
CA LEU A 26 5.64 -5.32 -7.66
C LEU A 26 5.81 -5.20 -9.17
N LEU A 27 5.53 -4.03 -9.76
CA LEU A 27 5.77 -3.77 -11.19
C LEU A 27 7.26 -3.85 -11.53
N ILE A 28 8.14 -3.40 -10.65
CA ILE A 28 9.60 -3.56 -10.78
C ILE A 28 9.99 -5.04 -10.64
N TYR A 29 9.37 -5.76 -9.71
CA TYR A 29 9.63 -7.19 -9.49
C TYR A 29 9.29 -8.04 -10.73
N PHE A 30 8.13 -7.78 -11.37
CA PHE A 30 7.69 -8.47 -12.58
C PHE A 30 8.33 -7.93 -13.87
N ASP A 31 9.31 -7.03 -13.75
CA ASP A 31 10.02 -6.43 -14.88
C ASP A 31 9.10 -5.66 -15.85
N VAL A 32 7.92 -5.24 -15.38
CA VAL A 32 7.01 -4.35 -16.12
C VAL A 32 7.61 -2.95 -16.22
N LEU A 33 8.28 -2.53 -15.14
CA LEU A 33 9.13 -1.34 -15.12
C LEU A 33 10.59 -1.80 -15.22
N PRO A 34 11.31 -1.48 -16.31
CA PRO A 34 12.71 -1.88 -16.52
C PRO A 34 13.64 -1.00 -15.67
N ILE A 35 13.53 -1.14 -14.35
CA ILE A 35 14.37 -0.44 -13.37
C ILE A 35 15.37 -1.45 -12.83
N ASP A 36 16.64 -1.15 -13.07
CA ASP A 36 17.74 -1.93 -12.51
C ASP A 36 18.14 -1.33 -11.16
N LEU A 37 18.00 -2.12 -10.10
CA LEU A 37 18.33 -1.73 -8.73
C LEU A 37 19.41 -2.67 -8.23
N ASP A 38 20.36 -2.14 -7.46
CA ASP A 38 21.45 -2.91 -6.84
C ASP A 38 20.97 -3.82 -5.67
N ILE A 39 19.66 -4.07 -5.60
CA ILE A 39 18.97 -4.82 -4.56
C ILE A 39 18.44 -6.12 -5.16
N PRO A 40 18.59 -7.29 -4.48
CA PRO A 40 18.05 -8.55 -4.95
C PRO A 40 16.55 -8.46 -5.29
N ARG A 41 16.18 -8.88 -6.50
CA ARG A 41 14.81 -8.75 -7.03
C ARG A 41 13.76 -9.37 -6.09
N TRP A 42 14.04 -10.51 -5.48
CA TRP A 42 13.12 -11.17 -4.55
C TRP A 42 12.79 -10.32 -3.31
N ILE A 43 13.72 -9.49 -2.83
CA ILE A 43 13.48 -8.57 -1.70
C ILE A 43 12.47 -7.50 -2.10
N ILE A 44 12.60 -6.96 -3.31
CA ILE A 44 11.65 -5.98 -3.87
C ILE A 44 10.25 -6.61 -3.97
N GLY A 45 10.17 -7.86 -4.43
CA GLY A 45 8.91 -8.61 -4.50
C GLY A 45 8.27 -8.82 -3.13
N VAL A 46 9.05 -9.21 -2.11
CA VAL A 46 8.54 -9.41 -0.74
C VAL A 46 8.08 -8.10 -0.11
N ILE A 47 8.88 -7.04 -0.18
CA ILE A 47 8.53 -5.72 0.37
C ILE A 47 7.31 -5.15 -0.36
N GLY A 48 7.31 -5.22 -1.69
CA GLY A 48 6.22 -4.76 -2.53
C GLY A 48 4.92 -5.51 -2.25
N GLY A 49 4.99 -6.83 -2.11
CA GLY A 49 3.84 -7.65 -1.74
C GLY A 49 3.27 -7.28 -0.38
N ILE A 50 4.12 -7.18 0.65
CA ILE A 50 3.68 -6.82 2.01
C ILE A 50 3.02 -5.43 2.01
N LEU A 51 3.66 -4.42 1.40
CA LEU A 51 3.11 -3.06 1.32
C LEU A 51 1.80 -3.03 0.53
N PHE A 52 1.73 -3.74 -0.59
CA PHE A 52 0.54 -3.79 -1.43
C PHE A 52 -0.65 -4.40 -0.68
N PHE A 53 -0.48 -5.63 -0.17
CA PHE A 53 -1.56 -6.33 0.51
C PHE A 53 -1.96 -5.67 1.84
N SER A 54 -0.99 -5.20 2.62
CA SER A 54 -1.27 -4.46 3.87
C SER A 54 -1.99 -3.14 3.59
N GLY A 55 -1.51 -2.36 2.62
CA GLY A 55 -2.11 -1.09 2.23
C GLY A 55 -3.54 -1.26 1.72
N VAL A 56 -3.77 -2.24 0.83
CA VAL A 56 -5.11 -2.58 0.34
C VAL A 56 -6.02 -3.03 1.47
N ALA A 57 -5.54 -3.87 2.40
CA ALA A 57 -6.33 -4.33 3.54
C ALA A 57 -6.73 -3.17 4.47
N VAL A 58 -5.79 -2.28 4.80
CA VAL A 58 -6.07 -1.10 5.65
C VAL A 58 -7.02 -0.14 4.93
N PHE A 59 -6.77 0.15 3.65
CA PHE A 59 -7.62 1.01 2.84
C PHE A 59 -9.05 0.48 2.78
N THR A 60 -9.24 -0.78 2.40
CA THR A 60 -10.56 -1.41 2.31
C THR A 60 -11.25 -1.50 3.66
N TYR A 61 -10.51 -1.82 4.74
CA TYR A 61 -11.06 -1.86 6.09
C TYR A 61 -11.67 -0.51 6.50
N PHE A 62 -10.94 0.59 6.31
CA PHE A 62 -11.44 1.92 6.67
C PHE A 62 -12.45 2.48 5.66
N LEU A 63 -12.42 2.04 4.40
CA LEU A 63 -13.42 2.36 3.38
C LEU A 63 -14.78 1.72 3.72
N THR A 64 -14.77 0.46 4.12
CA THR A 64 -16.00 -0.32 4.42
C THR A 64 -16.49 -0.12 5.85
N ARG A 65 -15.66 0.45 6.74
CA ARG A 65 -16.07 0.77 8.11
C ARG A 65 -17.01 1.98 8.11
N THR A 66 -18.31 1.71 8.04
CA THR A 66 -19.38 2.67 8.34
C THR A 66 -19.31 3.05 9.81
N ASP A 67 -19.34 4.36 10.11
CA ASP A 67 -19.43 4.88 11.47
C ASP A 67 -20.69 4.30 12.14
N SER A 68 -20.50 3.35 13.06
CA SER A 68 -21.53 2.90 14.01
C SER A 68 -21.23 3.51 15.37
#